data_AF-A0A524IQ17-F1
#
_entry.id   AF-A0A524IQ17-F1
#
_cell.length_a   1.000
_cell.length_b   1.000
_cell.length_c   1.000
_cell.angle_alpha   90.00
_cell.angle_beta   90.00
_cell.angle_gamma   90.00
#
_symmetry.space_group_name_H-M   'P 1'
#
loop_
_entity.id
_entity.type
_entity.pdbx_description
1 polymer ?
#
loop_
_entity_poly.entity_id
_entity_poly.type
_entity_poly.pdbx_seq_one_letter_code
_entity_poly.pdbx_strand_id
1 'polypeptide(L)'
;MVFRQPAGLGILACPGGASFADEVLKHLAAIHRKKLKHKAEVLSRHYKMSSKEVIRRISFLEDFYAPEVVSPGMSLPVSTEHFRIPVKFTRFANGEFKAELQSSVRGKDVYIFQDVENHYPRKFNKCEDEYLLSVNDHVLSLFVAVDTAFQAGAERITVVIPAYPFSRQHEKKGREALTASWFGRTLEYMGVSRIITLDIHSKEIENTFNHLRLENLHGSYQTLKKLASILDLKDPNLVVVSPDTGAVDRNKYYAGNLQKPLALLYKERDYSRVTQNASDNNITNMRLLGSVEGKTVFMADDLLGTGGTLIKAMEYLKSMGAEKIIAAISLPLFSGDAVEHFEQAYRRGIFYRVVGTNAVFHDEKLLSREWYVSVNVAPLFARIIHRLHHNRSLSALLDNSQCIQRLLQG
;
A
#
# COMPACT_ATOMS: atom_id res chain seq x y z
N MET A 1 17.30 19.48 20.70
CA MET A 1 18.23 18.32 20.70
C MET A 1 18.36 17.87 19.25
N VAL A 2 19.55 17.98 18.65
CA VAL A 2 19.79 17.56 17.27
C VAL A 2 19.93 16.04 17.29
N PHE A 3 18.96 15.35 16.71
CA PHE A 3 19.00 13.91 16.51
C PHE A 3 19.62 13.63 15.13
N ARG A 4 20.41 12.56 14.99
CA ARG A 4 20.97 12.14 13.70
C ARG A 4 20.13 10.99 13.12
N GLN A 5 20.23 10.81 11.81
CA GLN A 5 19.54 9.76 11.06
C GLN A 5 20.08 8.36 11.38
N PRO A 6 19.31 7.29 11.15
CA PRO A 6 19.91 5.96 11.13
C PRO A 6 20.85 5.90 9.93
N ALA A 7 22.14 5.64 10.19
CA ALA A 7 23.14 5.51 9.15
C ALA A 7 22.70 4.47 8.10
N GLY A 8 22.83 4.81 6.82
CA GLY A 8 22.61 3.88 5.73
C GLY A 8 21.17 3.74 5.20
N LEU A 9 20.12 4.31 5.80
CA LEU A 9 18.77 4.26 5.21
C LEU A 9 18.58 5.36 4.15
N GLY A 10 18.11 5.00 2.96
CA GLY A 10 17.69 5.96 1.93
C GLY A 10 16.36 5.61 1.27
N ILE A 11 15.58 6.62 0.93
CA ILE A 11 14.30 6.50 0.20
C ILE A 11 14.44 7.19 -1.15
N LEU A 12 14.30 6.42 -2.22
CA LEU A 12 14.21 6.91 -3.59
C LEU A 12 12.74 6.82 -4.01
N ALA A 13 12.17 7.90 -4.53
CA ALA A 13 10.80 7.88 -5.01
C ALA A 13 10.76 8.07 -6.53
N CYS A 14 10.20 7.09 -7.23
CA CYS A 14 9.86 7.24 -8.65
C CYS A 14 8.74 8.31 -8.81
N PRO A 15 8.57 8.88 -10.02
CA PRO A 15 7.58 9.94 -10.25
C PRO A 15 6.14 9.55 -9.84
N GLY A 16 5.73 8.30 -10.08
CA GLY A 16 4.42 7.78 -9.68
C GLY A 16 4.28 7.63 -8.16
N GLY A 17 5.32 7.09 -7.50
CA GLY A 17 5.36 6.86 -6.06
C GLY A 17 5.69 8.07 -5.17
N ALA A 18 5.97 9.24 -5.74
CA ALA A 18 6.46 10.41 -5.01
C ALA A 18 5.53 10.86 -3.87
N SER A 19 4.21 10.93 -4.12
CA SER A 19 3.23 11.37 -3.13
C SER A 19 3.18 10.43 -1.91
N PHE A 20 3.10 9.12 -2.14
CA PHE A 20 3.06 8.13 -1.08
C PHE A 20 4.38 8.07 -0.31
N ALA A 21 5.53 8.18 -1.01
CA ALA A 21 6.85 8.24 -0.39
C ALA A 21 6.96 9.45 0.56
N ASP A 22 6.49 10.63 0.15
CA ASP A 22 6.51 11.85 0.96
C ASP A 22 5.67 11.72 2.23
N GLU A 23 4.53 11.02 2.14
CA GLU A 23 3.70 10.74 3.31
C GLU A 23 4.37 9.74 4.27
N VAL A 24 4.95 8.67 3.73
CA VAL A 24 5.70 7.68 4.53
C VAL A 24 6.91 8.32 5.21
N LEU A 25 7.62 9.22 4.52
CA LEU A 25 8.78 9.95 5.05
C LEU A 25 8.43 10.78 6.29
N LYS A 26 7.29 11.47 6.30
CA LYS A 26 6.80 12.23 7.48
C LYS A 26 6.67 11.33 8.70
N HIS A 27 6.07 10.15 8.52
CA HIS A 27 5.89 9.18 9.60
C HIS A 27 7.20 8.52 10.01
N LEU A 28 8.06 8.17 9.06
CA LEU A 28 9.35 7.52 9.32
C LEU A 28 10.25 8.42 10.17
N ALA A 29 10.35 9.71 9.84
CA ALA A 29 11.11 10.68 10.60
C ALA A 29 10.59 10.81 12.05
N ALA A 30 9.27 10.83 12.24
CA ALA A 30 8.66 10.86 13.57
C ALA A 30 8.93 9.58 14.37
N ILE A 31 8.84 8.41 13.75
CA ILE A 31 9.14 7.11 14.36
C ILE A 31 10.60 7.08 14.81
N HIS A 32 11.52 7.47 13.93
CA HIS A 32 12.95 7.49 14.25
C HIS A 32 13.25 8.36 15.47
N ARG A 33 12.78 9.62 15.48
CA ARG A 33 12.96 10.53 16.62
C ARG A 33 12.42 9.93 17.92
N LYS A 34 11.21 9.36 17.90
CA LYS A 34 10.58 8.74 19.08
C LYS A 34 11.39 7.54 19.59
N LYS A 35 11.86 6.68 18.68
CA LYS A 35 12.62 5.47 19.04
C LYS A 35 14.02 5.80 19.55
N LEU A 36 14.69 6.77 18.95
CA LEU A 36 15.99 7.24 19.41
C LEU A 36 15.89 7.89 20.81
N LYS A 37 14.88 8.74 21.04
CA LYS A 37 14.62 9.31 22.37
C LYS A 37 14.39 8.21 23.42
N HIS A 38 13.53 7.24 23.12
CA HIS A 38 13.26 6.14 24.03
C HIS A 38 14.51 5.27 24.29
N LYS A 39 15.30 4.97 23.25
CA LYS A 39 16.58 4.24 23.39
C LYS A 39 17.54 5.02 24.29
N ALA A 40 17.65 6.34 24.10
CA ALA A 40 18.48 7.20 24.93
C ALA A 40 18.03 7.21 26.40
N GLU A 41 16.73 7.28 26.67
CA GLU A 41 16.17 7.21 28.03
C GLU A 41 16.48 5.87 28.72
N VAL A 42 16.32 4.75 28.02
CA VAL A 42 16.60 3.41 28.55
C VAL A 42 18.09 3.26 28.86
N LEU A 43 18.97 3.62 27.93
CA LEU A 43 20.42 3.53 28.11
C LEU A 43 20.93 4.51 29.17
N SER A 44 20.34 5.70 29.27
CA SER A 44 20.64 6.69 30.30
C SER A 44 20.44 6.10 31.69
N ARG A 45 19.30 5.43 31.93
CA ARG A 45 19.02 4.76 33.21
C ARG A 45 19.96 3.58 33.44
N HIS A 46 20.18 2.76 32.41
CA HIS A 46 20.98 1.54 32.54
C HIS A 46 22.46 1.83 32.85
N TYR A 47 23.05 2.80 32.16
CA TYR A 47 24.47 3.17 32.33
C TYR A 47 24.70 4.35 33.29
N LYS A 48 23.64 4.87 33.93
CA LYS A 48 23.70 6.03 34.84
C LYS A 48 24.35 7.27 34.20
N MET A 49 23.96 7.57 32.97
CA MET A 49 24.50 8.69 32.18
C MET A 49 23.39 9.68 31.84
N SER A 50 23.73 10.96 31.61
CA SER A 50 22.73 11.91 31.11
C SER A 50 22.25 11.53 29.70
N SER A 51 20.98 11.79 29.37
CA SER A 51 20.44 11.55 28.01
C SER A 51 21.23 12.29 26.92
N LYS A 52 21.80 13.47 27.26
CA LYS A 52 22.64 14.25 26.35
C LYS A 52 23.94 13.51 26.01
N GLU A 53 24.58 12.91 27.01
CA GLU A 53 25.80 12.14 26.81
C GLU A 53 25.52 10.85 26.01
N VAL A 54 24.42 10.14 26.32
CA VAL A 54 24.03 8.94 25.56
C VAL A 54 23.82 9.26 24.08
N ILE A 55 23.09 10.33 23.78
CA ILE A 55 22.84 10.75 22.39
C ILE A 55 24.16 11.13 21.72
N ARG A 56 25.05 11.86 22.40
CA ARG A 56 26.38 12.19 21.87
C ARG A 56 27.17 10.94 21.51
N ARG A 57 27.13 9.89 22.35
CA ARG A 57 27.82 8.62 22.07
C ARG A 57 27.19 7.83 20.93
N ILE A 58 25.86 7.80 20.85
CA ILE A 58 25.17 7.17 19.71
C ILE A 58 25.57 7.87 18.42
N SER A 59 25.49 9.19 18.38
CA SER A 59 25.89 9.97 17.20
C SER A 59 27.37 9.76 16.87
N PHE A 60 28.27 9.75 17.85
CA PHE A 60 29.67 9.43 17.60
C PHE A 60 29.88 8.06 16.94
N LEU A 61 29.17 7.03 17.41
CA LEU A 61 29.24 5.70 16.78
C LEU A 61 28.67 5.71 15.36
N GLU A 62 27.54 6.38 15.14
CA GLU A 62 26.97 6.56 13.80
C GLU A 62 27.93 7.30 12.85
N ASP A 63 28.61 8.33 13.34
CA ASP A 63 29.62 9.10 12.60
C ASP A 63 30.86 8.23 12.32
N PHE A 64 31.30 7.44 13.30
CA PHE A 64 32.47 6.57 13.20
C PHE A 64 32.29 5.47 12.14
N TYR A 65 31.09 4.92 12.04
CA TYR A 65 30.75 3.91 11.02
C TYR A 65 30.21 4.52 9.72
N ALA A 66 30.04 5.84 9.63
CA ALA A 66 29.58 6.47 8.41
C ALA A 66 30.66 6.36 7.31
N PRO A 67 30.28 6.07 6.06
CA PRO A 67 31.24 6.04 4.95
C PRO A 67 31.77 7.43 4.57
N GLU A 68 31.08 8.50 4.95
CA GLU A 68 31.45 9.88 4.68
C GLU A 68 32.00 10.56 5.94
N VAL A 69 33.12 11.29 5.80
CA VAL A 69 33.70 12.08 6.89
C VAL A 69 32.78 13.26 7.22
N VAL A 70 32.34 13.32 8.46
CA VAL A 70 31.42 14.35 8.94
C VAL A 70 32.22 15.58 9.38
N SER A 71 32.10 16.69 8.66
CA SER A 71 32.79 17.94 9.02
C SER A 71 32.18 18.60 10.28
N PRO A 72 32.99 19.24 11.15
CA PRO A 72 32.50 20.00 12.29
C PRO A 72 31.50 21.09 11.83
N GLY A 73 30.30 21.10 12.43
CA GLY A 73 29.22 22.04 12.07
C GLY A 73 28.04 21.42 11.30
N MET A 74 28.16 20.19 10.80
CA MET A 74 27.05 19.45 10.16
C MET A 74 26.09 18.79 11.17
N SER A 75 25.73 19.48 12.26
CA SER A 75 24.69 19.01 13.17
C SER A 75 23.31 19.30 12.57
N LEU A 76 22.95 18.56 11.52
CA LEU A 76 21.66 18.72 10.87
C LEU A 76 20.57 17.99 11.68
N PRO A 77 19.45 18.64 12.04
CA PRO A 77 18.35 17.99 12.73
C PRO A 77 17.74 16.88 11.84
N VAL A 78 17.12 15.85 12.44
CA VAL A 78 16.30 14.85 11.70
C VAL A 78 15.16 15.56 10.97
N SER A 79 15.44 15.97 9.74
CA SER A 79 14.51 16.45 8.73
C SER A 79 14.10 15.30 7.80
N THR A 80 12.91 15.41 7.21
CA THR A 80 12.42 14.52 6.15
C THR A 80 13.34 14.54 4.93
N GLU A 81 14.01 15.67 4.68
CA GLU A 81 14.89 15.87 3.52
C GLU A 81 16.09 14.94 3.51
N HIS A 82 16.56 14.48 4.67
CA HIS A 82 17.76 13.66 4.73
C HIS A 82 17.51 12.18 4.44
N PHE A 83 16.28 11.68 4.58
CA PHE A 83 15.97 10.29 4.22
C PHE A 83 15.78 10.16 2.71
N ARG A 84 15.44 11.25 2.03
CA ARG A 84 15.20 11.28 0.60
C ARG A 84 16.52 11.26 -0.14
N ILE A 85 16.67 10.30 -1.05
CA ILE A 85 17.74 10.29 -2.03
C ILE A 85 17.32 11.25 -3.15
N PRO A 86 18.00 12.39 -3.33
CA PRO A 86 17.71 13.28 -4.44
C PRO A 86 18.03 12.57 -5.76
N VAL A 87 17.01 12.47 -6.61
CA VAL A 87 17.08 11.80 -7.91
C VAL A 87 16.41 12.69 -8.94
N LYS A 88 17.05 12.85 -10.09
CA LYS A 88 16.48 13.54 -11.24
C LYS A 88 15.97 12.50 -12.22
N PHE A 89 14.66 12.50 -12.47
CA PHE A 89 14.04 11.71 -13.53
C PHE A 89 13.90 12.53 -14.80
N THR A 90 14.34 11.95 -15.91
CA THR A 90 14.21 12.52 -17.25
C THR A 90 13.42 11.57 -18.12
N ARG A 91 12.46 12.12 -18.87
CA ARG A 91 11.72 11.41 -19.91
C ARG A 91 12.12 12.02 -21.26
N PHE A 92 12.71 11.23 -22.14
CA PHE A 92 13.08 11.70 -23.47
C PHE A 92 11.85 11.84 -24.38
N ALA A 93 11.99 12.58 -25.48
CA ALA A 93 10.89 12.82 -26.42
C ALA A 93 10.32 11.52 -27.01
N ASN A 94 11.15 10.49 -27.18
CA ASN A 94 10.77 9.16 -27.64
C ASN A 94 10.14 8.27 -26.54
N GLY A 95 10.01 8.76 -25.30
CA GLY A 95 9.37 8.06 -24.19
C GLY A 95 10.31 7.30 -23.26
N GLU A 96 11.61 7.25 -23.55
CA GLU A 96 12.59 6.59 -22.68
C GLU A 96 12.76 7.30 -21.34
N PHE A 97 13.02 6.53 -20.27
CA PHE A 97 13.27 7.04 -18.93
C PHE A 97 14.75 6.98 -18.57
N LYS A 98 15.23 8.04 -17.91
CA LYS A 98 16.55 8.13 -17.28
C LYS A 98 16.38 8.53 -15.81
N ALA A 99 17.15 7.92 -14.93
CA ALA A 99 17.28 8.34 -13.53
C ALA A 99 18.74 8.73 -13.24
N GLU A 100 18.94 9.84 -12.54
CA GLU A 100 20.27 10.34 -12.15
C GLU A 100 20.28 10.65 -10.65
N LEU A 101 21.00 9.84 -9.87
CA LEU A 101 21.20 10.10 -8.44
C LEU A 101 22.08 11.35 -8.26
N GLN A 102 21.63 12.28 -7.42
CA GLN A 102 22.35 13.51 -7.11
C GLN A 102 23.21 13.38 -5.84
N SER A 103 23.23 12.19 -5.23
CA SER A 103 24.02 11.89 -4.03
C SER A 103 24.43 10.41 -4.03
N SER A 104 25.49 10.07 -3.30
CA SER A 104 25.95 8.69 -3.18
C SER A 104 24.91 7.83 -2.45
N VAL A 105 24.68 6.63 -2.99
CA VAL A 105 23.91 5.56 -2.33
C VAL A 105 24.78 4.36 -1.96
N ARG A 106 26.11 4.48 -2.12
CA ARG A 106 27.02 3.38 -1.85
C ARG A 106 26.91 2.92 -0.39
N GLY A 107 26.70 1.62 -0.19
CA GLY A 107 26.57 1.06 1.16
C GLY A 107 25.22 1.39 1.84
N LYS A 108 24.25 1.97 1.12
CA LYS A 108 22.93 2.28 1.69
C LYS A 108 21.92 1.16 1.47
N ASP A 109 21.01 1.02 2.41
CA ASP A 109 19.76 0.30 2.34
C ASP A 109 18.70 1.21 1.70
N VAL A 110 18.45 1.01 0.42
CA VAL A 110 17.62 1.86 -0.45
C VAL A 110 16.22 1.28 -0.59
N TYR A 111 15.23 2.09 -0.24
CA TYR A 111 13.81 1.80 -0.44
C TYR A 111 13.30 2.60 -1.64
N ILE A 112 12.93 1.91 -2.72
CA ILE A 112 12.46 2.53 -3.97
C ILE A 112 10.94 2.48 -4.02
N PHE A 113 10.29 3.64 -3.99
CA PHE A 113 8.83 3.76 -4.00
C PHE A 113 8.31 3.93 -5.42
N GLN A 114 7.32 3.11 -5.78
CA GLN A 114 6.55 3.30 -7.00
C GLN A 114 5.08 2.97 -6.79
N ASP A 115 4.21 3.86 -7.24
CA ASP A 115 2.78 3.61 -7.43
C ASP A 115 2.53 3.46 -8.93
N VAL A 116 2.32 2.21 -9.36
CA VAL A 116 2.11 1.86 -10.78
C VAL A 116 0.70 2.17 -11.27
N GLU A 117 -0.21 2.50 -10.36
CA GLU A 117 -1.60 2.84 -10.67
C GLU A 117 -1.87 4.34 -10.53
N ASN A 118 -0.79 5.15 -10.43
CA ASN A 118 -0.90 6.59 -10.48
C ASN A 118 -1.17 7.07 -11.91
N HIS A 119 -2.45 7.17 -12.27
CA HIS A 119 -2.91 7.65 -13.59
C HIS A 119 -3.05 9.17 -13.66
N TYR A 120 -2.35 9.92 -12.80
CA TYR A 120 -2.39 11.39 -12.79
C TYR A 120 -1.15 11.99 -13.46
N PRO A 121 -1.27 13.14 -14.13
CA PRO A 121 -0.16 13.69 -14.92
C PRO A 121 1.09 13.94 -14.07
N ARG A 122 2.26 13.52 -14.54
CA ARG A 122 3.57 13.64 -13.87
C ARG A 122 4.49 14.58 -14.66
N LYS A 123 5.23 15.41 -13.94
CA LYS A 123 6.20 16.36 -14.51
C LYS A 123 7.59 15.74 -14.62
N PHE A 124 8.28 16.04 -15.72
CA PHE A 124 9.66 15.59 -16.00
C PHE A 124 10.54 16.77 -16.46
N ASN A 125 11.86 16.59 -16.43
CA ASN A 125 12.84 17.48 -17.08
C ASN A 125 12.90 18.95 -16.61
N LYS A 126 12.37 19.29 -15.42
CA LYS A 126 12.16 20.70 -14.99
C LYS A 126 11.23 21.51 -15.93
N CYS A 127 10.59 20.87 -16.92
CA CYS A 127 9.62 21.47 -17.82
C CYS A 127 8.21 21.39 -17.21
N GLU A 128 7.31 22.28 -17.65
CA GLU A 128 5.89 22.26 -17.26
C GLU A 128 5.11 21.10 -17.87
N ASP A 129 5.69 20.36 -18.83
CA ASP A 129 5.01 19.28 -19.53
C ASP A 129 4.62 18.14 -18.58
N GLU A 130 3.34 17.83 -18.60
CA GLU A 130 2.69 16.83 -17.79
C GLU A 130 2.35 15.60 -18.64
N TYR A 131 2.83 14.43 -18.22
CA TYR A 131 2.58 13.18 -18.91
C TYR A 131 1.72 12.25 -18.07
N LEU A 132 0.68 11.70 -18.68
CA LEU A 132 -0.04 10.56 -18.15
C LEU A 132 0.79 9.30 -18.42
N LEU A 133 1.13 8.58 -17.36
CA LEU A 133 1.92 7.37 -17.46
C LEU A 133 1.00 6.14 -17.37
N SER A 134 1.21 5.18 -18.27
CA SER A 134 0.58 3.86 -18.15
C SER A 134 1.25 3.04 -17.03
N VAL A 135 0.60 1.93 -16.64
CA VAL A 135 1.20 0.92 -15.75
C VAL A 135 2.57 0.46 -16.27
N ASN A 136 2.71 0.30 -17.59
CA ASN A 136 3.96 -0.13 -18.22
C ASN A 136 5.06 0.94 -18.12
N ASP A 137 4.71 2.22 -18.30
CA ASP A 137 5.66 3.33 -18.14
C ASP A 137 6.17 3.40 -16.70
N HIS A 138 5.27 3.23 -15.72
CA HIS A 138 5.64 3.19 -14.31
C HIS A 138 6.53 1.99 -13.98
N VAL A 139 6.25 0.82 -14.54
CA VAL A 139 7.09 -0.38 -14.37
C VAL A 139 8.48 -0.16 -14.95
N LEU A 140 8.59 0.38 -16.16
CA LEU A 140 9.90 0.68 -16.77
C LEU A 140 10.65 1.76 -16.00
N SER A 141 9.97 2.81 -15.54
CA SER A 141 10.56 3.85 -14.69
C SER A 141 11.11 3.28 -13.38
N LEU A 142 10.41 2.32 -12.77
CA LEU A 142 10.88 1.59 -11.60
C LEU A 142 12.12 0.76 -11.91
N PHE A 143 12.14 0.02 -13.02
CA PHE A 143 13.31 -0.76 -13.42
C PHE A 143 14.54 0.13 -13.63
N VAL A 144 14.38 1.27 -14.31
CA VAL A 144 15.47 2.26 -14.46
C VAL A 144 15.97 2.76 -13.10
N ALA A 145 15.07 3.02 -12.14
CA ALA A 145 15.46 3.46 -10.81
C ALA A 145 16.19 2.37 -10.00
N VAL A 146 15.75 1.11 -10.10
CA VAL A 146 16.39 -0.05 -9.48
C VAL A 146 17.80 -0.24 -10.04
N ASP A 147 17.95 -0.29 -11.37
CA ASP A 147 19.26 -0.44 -12.01
C ASP A 147 20.19 0.73 -11.64
N THR A 148 19.67 1.96 -11.65
CA THR A 148 20.44 3.15 -11.25
C THR A 148 20.97 3.03 -9.81
N ALA A 149 20.15 2.58 -8.86
CA ALA A 149 20.57 2.37 -7.47
C ALA A 149 21.60 1.23 -7.34
N PHE A 150 21.40 0.14 -8.08
CA PHE A 150 22.29 -1.01 -8.11
C PHE A 150 23.68 -0.64 -8.64
N GLN A 151 23.75 -0.02 -9.82
CA GLN A 151 25.01 0.42 -10.44
C GLN A 151 25.75 1.47 -9.59
N ALA A 152 25.02 2.27 -8.81
CA ALA A 152 25.61 3.23 -7.89
C ALA A 152 26.12 2.62 -6.56
N GLY A 153 25.98 1.31 -6.38
CA GLY A 153 26.56 0.55 -5.26
C GLY A 153 25.70 0.50 -4.00
N ALA A 154 24.38 0.63 -4.12
CA ALA A 154 23.47 0.36 -3.01
C ALA A 154 23.75 -1.02 -2.40
N GLU A 155 23.84 -1.12 -1.07
CA GLU A 155 24.09 -2.40 -0.39
C GLU A 155 22.88 -3.32 -0.47
N ARG A 156 21.70 -2.74 -0.31
CA ARG A 156 20.43 -3.46 -0.32
C ARG A 156 19.36 -2.62 -1.00
N ILE A 157 18.59 -3.24 -1.88
CA ILE A 157 17.45 -2.60 -2.54
C ILE A 157 16.17 -3.29 -2.10
N THR A 158 15.22 -2.50 -1.61
CA THR A 158 13.85 -2.91 -1.34
C THR A 158 12.91 -2.08 -2.20
N VAL A 159 12.04 -2.73 -2.97
CA VAL A 159 10.99 -2.03 -3.73
C VAL A 159 9.73 -1.90 -2.88
N VAL A 160 9.17 -0.71 -2.79
CA VAL A 160 7.90 -0.42 -2.13
C VAL A 160 6.88 -0.12 -3.22
N ILE A 161 6.02 -1.10 -3.49
CA ILE A 161 5.02 -1.09 -4.56
C ILE A 161 3.67 -1.53 -3.99
N PRO A 162 2.88 -0.61 -3.43
CA PRO A 162 1.65 -0.95 -2.73
C PRO A 162 0.68 -1.73 -3.61
N ALA A 163 0.46 -1.29 -4.86
CA ALA A 163 -0.27 -2.03 -5.87
C ALA A 163 0.69 -2.89 -6.71
N TYR A 164 0.76 -4.20 -6.46
CA TYR A 164 1.60 -5.09 -7.25
C TYR A 164 1.07 -5.21 -8.70
N PRO A 165 1.86 -4.88 -9.74
CA PRO A 165 1.40 -4.82 -11.11
C PRO A 165 1.08 -6.22 -11.64
N PHE A 166 0.09 -6.30 -12.53
CA PHE A 166 -0.35 -7.55 -13.15
C PHE A 166 -0.78 -8.65 -12.17
N SER A 167 -1.05 -8.33 -10.89
CA SER A 167 -1.38 -9.31 -9.84
C SER A 167 -2.60 -10.19 -10.16
N ARG A 168 -3.50 -9.74 -11.04
CA ARG A 168 -4.61 -10.54 -11.58
C ARG A 168 -4.16 -11.67 -12.54
N GLN A 169 -2.95 -11.60 -13.09
CA GLN A 169 -2.32 -12.59 -13.97
C GLN A 169 -1.34 -13.49 -13.17
N HIS A 170 -1.81 -14.02 -12.04
CA HIS A 170 -1.03 -14.86 -11.11
C HIS A 170 -1.07 -16.36 -11.46
N GLU A 171 -2.11 -16.81 -12.15
CA GLU A 171 -2.32 -18.19 -12.59
C GLU A 171 -2.55 -18.26 -14.10
N LYS A 172 -2.24 -19.41 -14.72
CA LYS A 172 -2.53 -19.65 -16.15
C LYS A 172 -3.82 -20.44 -16.30
N LYS A 173 -4.72 -19.97 -17.17
CA LYS A 173 -5.97 -20.65 -17.58
C LYS A 173 -5.90 -21.15 -19.03
N GLY A 174 -4.80 -20.88 -19.72
CA GLY A 174 -4.59 -21.29 -21.10
C GLY A 174 -3.23 -20.86 -21.64
N ARG A 175 -3.20 -20.43 -22.90
CA ARG A 175 -1.99 -19.94 -23.59
C ARG A 175 -1.73 -18.46 -23.29
N GLU A 176 -1.54 -18.14 -22.01
CA GLU A 176 -1.27 -16.79 -21.52
C GLU A 176 0.06 -16.70 -20.78
N ALA A 177 0.44 -15.49 -20.37
CA ALA A 177 1.67 -15.22 -19.62
C ALA A 177 1.42 -15.21 -18.10
N LEU A 178 2.44 -15.59 -17.32
CA LEU A 178 2.46 -15.41 -15.86
C LEU A 178 3.13 -14.07 -15.51
N THR A 179 2.53 -12.98 -15.97
CA THR A 179 3.17 -11.65 -15.92
C THR A 179 3.45 -11.19 -14.50
N ALA A 180 2.58 -11.54 -13.52
CA ALA A 180 2.83 -11.24 -12.11
C ALA A 180 4.13 -11.89 -11.60
N SER A 181 4.35 -13.15 -11.93
CA SER A 181 5.58 -13.88 -11.59
C SER A 181 6.79 -13.31 -12.34
N TRP A 182 6.63 -13.06 -13.65
CA TRP A 182 7.69 -12.51 -14.47
C TRP A 182 8.19 -11.15 -13.98
N PHE A 183 7.29 -10.26 -13.55
CA PHE A 183 7.64 -8.97 -12.97
C PHE A 183 8.51 -9.12 -11.72
N GLY A 184 8.08 -9.94 -10.74
CA GLY A 184 8.84 -10.09 -9.50
C GLY A 184 10.16 -10.85 -9.69
N ARG A 185 10.20 -11.84 -10.59
CA ARG A 185 11.45 -12.52 -10.99
C ARG A 185 12.42 -11.58 -11.72
N THR A 186 11.90 -10.62 -12.47
CA THR A 186 12.72 -9.58 -13.11
C THR A 186 13.35 -8.68 -12.04
N LEU A 187 12.58 -8.23 -11.06
CA LEU A 187 13.12 -7.47 -9.92
C LEU A 187 14.18 -8.27 -9.14
N GLU A 188 13.92 -9.56 -8.88
CA GLU A 188 14.90 -10.47 -8.27
C GLU A 188 16.20 -10.52 -9.09
N TYR A 189 16.11 -10.69 -10.40
CA TYR A 189 17.27 -10.69 -11.30
C TYR A 189 18.04 -9.37 -11.29
N MET A 190 17.34 -8.24 -11.13
CA MET A 190 17.94 -6.90 -11.00
C MET A 190 18.58 -6.64 -9.62
N GLY A 191 18.63 -7.64 -8.74
CA GLY A 191 19.25 -7.52 -7.42
C GLY A 191 18.34 -6.95 -6.33
N VAL A 192 17.03 -6.86 -6.56
CA VAL A 192 16.07 -6.49 -5.51
C VAL A 192 15.97 -7.61 -4.49
N SER A 193 16.32 -7.29 -3.25
CA SER A 193 16.28 -8.25 -2.14
C SER A 193 14.87 -8.47 -1.57
N ARG A 194 13.99 -7.49 -1.75
CA ARG A 194 12.68 -7.46 -1.09
C ARG A 194 11.68 -6.58 -1.82
N ILE A 195 10.42 -7.00 -1.78
CA ILE A 195 9.28 -6.18 -2.17
C ILE A 195 8.39 -5.96 -0.94
N ILE A 196 7.89 -4.74 -0.75
CA ILE A 196 6.84 -4.40 0.21
C ILE A 196 5.60 -4.01 -0.60
N THR A 197 4.50 -4.73 -0.39
CA THR A 197 3.23 -4.52 -1.11
C THR A 197 2.04 -4.48 -0.13
N LEU A 198 0.83 -4.20 -0.62
CA LEU A 198 -0.38 -4.15 0.20
C LEU A 198 -1.46 -5.05 -0.40
N ASP A 199 -1.97 -5.97 0.42
CA ASP A 199 -3.12 -6.83 0.14
C ASP A 199 -3.08 -7.42 -1.28
N ILE A 200 -1.95 -8.05 -1.63
CA ILE A 200 -1.74 -8.63 -2.96
C ILE A 200 -2.89 -9.58 -3.34
N HIS A 201 -3.30 -9.52 -4.61
CA HIS A 201 -4.44 -10.27 -5.13
C HIS A 201 -4.35 -11.78 -4.85
N SER A 202 -3.15 -12.36 -5.01
CA SER A 202 -2.86 -13.77 -4.78
C SER A 202 -1.53 -13.89 -4.04
N LYS A 203 -1.54 -14.60 -2.91
CA LYS A 203 -0.34 -14.83 -2.08
C LYS A 203 0.63 -15.80 -2.75
N GLU A 204 0.13 -16.63 -3.66
CA GLU A 204 0.87 -17.61 -4.42
C GLU A 204 1.97 -16.99 -5.29
N ILE A 205 1.87 -15.70 -5.63
CA ILE A 205 2.92 -14.95 -6.32
C ILE A 205 4.26 -15.01 -5.56
N GLU A 206 4.22 -15.01 -4.22
CA GLU A 206 5.41 -15.12 -3.36
C GLU A 206 6.20 -16.40 -3.61
N ASN A 207 5.52 -17.49 -3.98
CA ASN A 207 6.15 -18.79 -4.21
C ASN A 207 6.97 -18.85 -5.51
N THR A 208 7.01 -17.76 -6.28
CA THR A 208 7.69 -17.74 -7.59
C THR A 208 9.11 -17.19 -7.55
N PHE A 209 9.56 -16.71 -6.39
CA PHE A 209 10.89 -16.13 -6.17
C PHE A 209 11.82 -17.13 -5.48
N ASN A 210 13.14 -16.99 -5.68
CA ASN A 210 14.14 -17.88 -5.07
C ASN A 210 14.73 -17.29 -3.78
N HIS A 211 14.99 -15.99 -3.78
CA HIS A 211 15.70 -15.26 -2.75
C HIS A 211 15.01 -13.94 -2.39
N LEU A 212 14.26 -13.34 -3.33
CA LEU A 212 13.48 -12.15 -3.09
C LEU A 212 12.38 -12.46 -2.09
N ARG A 213 12.28 -11.61 -1.06
CA ARG A 213 11.25 -11.73 -0.01
C ARG A 213 10.09 -10.80 -0.31
N LEU A 214 8.86 -11.28 -0.23
CA LEU A 214 7.66 -10.47 -0.38
C LEU A 214 7.07 -10.15 1.00
N GLU A 215 7.05 -8.89 1.39
CA GLU A 215 6.33 -8.42 2.57
C GLU A 215 4.94 -7.93 2.13
N ASN A 216 3.96 -8.83 2.18
CA ASN A 216 2.56 -8.49 1.89
C ASN A 216 1.88 -7.91 3.14
N LEU A 217 1.68 -6.59 3.15
CA LEU A 217 1.03 -5.88 4.25
C LEU A 217 -0.49 -5.98 4.15
N HIS A 218 -1.18 -5.83 5.28
CA HIS A 218 -2.64 -5.84 5.34
C HIS A 218 -3.17 -4.51 5.90
N GLY A 219 -4.03 -3.84 5.14
CA GLY A 219 -4.64 -2.56 5.52
C GLY A 219 -5.81 -2.67 6.49
N SER A 220 -6.17 -3.89 6.91
CA SER A 220 -7.39 -4.20 7.66
C SER A 220 -7.55 -3.41 8.95
N TYR A 221 -6.47 -3.22 9.73
CA TYR A 221 -6.53 -2.43 10.96
C TYR A 221 -6.78 -0.95 10.69
N GLN A 222 -6.12 -0.37 9.68
CA GLN A 222 -6.28 1.03 9.31
C GLN A 222 -7.71 1.26 8.79
N THR A 223 -8.22 0.34 7.98
CA THR A 223 -9.60 0.34 7.49
C THR A 223 -10.59 0.29 8.65
N LEU A 224 -10.48 -0.68 9.57
CA LEU A 224 -11.38 -0.78 10.73
C LEU A 224 -11.30 0.44 11.64
N LYS A 225 -10.10 0.99 11.87
CA LYS A 225 -9.92 2.22 12.65
C LYS A 225 -10.65 3.40 11.99
N LYS A 226 -10.61 3.51 10.66
CA LYS A 226 -11.34 4.56 9.94
C LYS A 226 -12.85 4.28 9.96
N LEU A 227 -13.28 3.04 9.78
CA LEU A 227 -14.69 2.64 9.86
C LEU A 227 -15.30 2.94 11.23
N ALA A 228 -14.57 2.73 12.33
CA ALA A 228 -15.02 3.08 13.68
C ALA A 228 -15.32 4.58 13.85
N SER A 229 -14.80 5.45 12.97
CA SER A 229 -15.11 6.89 12.99
C SER A 229 -16.40 7.25 12.23
N ILE A 230 -16.97 6.33 11.46
CA ILE A 230 -18.17 6.55 10.65
C ILE A 230 -19.32 5.57 10.96
N LEU A 231 -19.05 4.49 11.69
CA LEU A 231 -20.02 3.46 12.03
C LEU A 231 -19.72 2.88 13.41
N ASP A 232 -20.77 2.54 14.16
CA ASP A 232 -20.63 1.74 15.38
C ASP A 232 -20.36 0.27 15.00
N LEU A 233 -19.10 -0.13 15.06
CA LEU A 233 -18.68 -1.50 14.75
C LEU A 233 -19.28 -2.54 15.70
N LYS A 234 -19.84 -2.12 16.85
CA LYS A 234 -20.48 -3.01 17.82
C LYS A 234 -21.96 -3.27 17.50
N ASP A 235 -22.57 -2.53 16.58
CA ASP A 235 -23.98 -2.67 16.20
C ASP A 235 -24.33 -4.15 15.91
N PRO A 236 -25.27 -4.76 16.64
CA PRO A 236 -25.69 -6.15 16.39
C PRO A 236 -26.26 -6.35 14.98
N ASN A 237 -26.74 -5.28 14.32
CA ASN A 237 -27.25 -5.31 12.95
C ASN A 237 -26.16 -5.15 11.89
N LEU A 238 -24.88 -5.10 12.27
CA LEU A 238 -23.76 -5.16 11.33
C LEU A 238 -23.54 -6.60 10.83
N VAL A 239 -23.51 -6.79 9.52
CA VAL A 239 -23.19 -8.06 8.87
C VAL A 239 -22.04 -7.88 7.89
N VAL A 240 -21.11 -8.84 7.87
CA VAL A 240 -20.03 -8.86 6.88
C VAL A 240 -20.45 -9.70 5.69
N VAL A 241 -20.27 -9.20 4.47
CA VAL A 241 -20.68 -9.88 3.24
C VAL A 241 -19.48 -10.04 2.32
N SER A 242 -19.20 -11.26 1.88
CA SER A 242 -18.24 -11.49 0.81
C SER A 242 -18.88 -11.20 -0.56
N PRO A 243 -18.29 -10.33 -1.40
CA PRO A 243 -18.86 -9.95 -2.70
C PRO A 243 -18.80 -11.06 -3.76
N ASP A 244 -17.95 -12.06 -3.54
CA ASP A 244 -17.90 -13.33 -4.27
C ASP A 244 -17.12 -14.40 -3.50
N THR A 245 -16.92 -15.56 -4.11
CA THR A 245 -16.19 -16.69 -3.54
C THR A 245 -14.70 -16.44 -3.38
N GLY A 246 -14.09 -15.59 -4.21
CA GLY A 246 -12.66 -15.28 -4.15
C GLY A 246 -12.30 -14.37 -2.97
N ALA A 247 -13.24 -13.53 -2.53
CA ALA A 247 -13.05 -12.62 -1.41
C ALA A 247 -13.45 -13.21 -0.04
N VAL A 248 -13.82 -14.50 0.05
CA VAL A 248 -14.39 -15.11 1.27
C VAL A 248 -13.42 -15.06 2.44
N ASP A 249 -12.17 -15.46 2.25
CA ASP A 249 -11.20 -15.51 3.36
C ASP A 249 -10.90 -14.12 3.94
N ARG A 250 -10.87 -13.11 3.06
CA ARG A 250 -10.73 -11.70 3.45
C ARG A 250 -11.90 -11.25 4.32
N ASN A 251 -13.13 -11.50 3.87
CA ASN A 251 -14.33 -11.12 4.61
C ASN A 251 -14.51 -11.94 5.89
N LYS A 252 -14.09 -13.20 5.89
CA LYS A 252 -14.03 -14.05 7.09
C LYS A 252 -13.07 -13.48 8.13
N TYR A 253 -11.92 -12.93 7.73
CA TYR A 253 -11.01 -12.24 8.65
C TYR A 253 -11.70 -11.05 9.33
N TYR A 254 -12.39 -10.20 8.56
CA TYR A 254 -13.15 -9.08 9.13
C TYR A 254 -14.28 -9.55 10.04
N ALA A 255 -15.09 -10.52 9.62
CA ALA A 255 -16.18 -11.09 10.39
C ALA A 255 -15.70 -11.67 11.73
N GLY A 256 -14.61 -12.44 11.71
CA GLY A 256 -14.02 -13.03 12.90
C GLY A 256 -13.49 -11.99 13.89
N ASN A 257 -12.81 -10.95 13.39
CA ASN A 257 -12.29 -9.89 14.26
C ASN A 257 -13.41 -8.98 14.82
N LEU A 258 -14.44 -8.69 14.03
CA LEU A 258 -15.60 -7.90 14.45
C LEU A 258 -16.62 -8.70 15.26
N GLN A 259 -16.48 -10.03 15.31
CA GLN A 259 -17.45 -10.97 15.89
C GLN A 259 -18.86 -10.78 15.30
N LYS A 260 -18.93 -10.68 13.95
CA LYS A 260 -20.19 -10.48 13.21
C LYS A 260 -20.48 -11.65 12.27
N PRO A 261 -21.76 -11.88 11.91
CA PRO A 261 -22.10 -12.90 10.93
C PRO A 261 -21.44 -12.63 9.58
N LEU A 262 -21.09 -13.71 8.87
CA LEU A 262 -20.60 -13.68 7.50
C LEU A 262 -21.71 -14.16 6.56
N ALA A 263 -22.03 -13.37 5.53
CA ALA A 263 -22.84 -13.78 4.40
C ALA A 263 -21.98 -13.82 3.12
N LEU A 264 -22.46 -14.50 2.07
CA LEU A 264 -21.74 -14.66 0.82
C LEU A 264 -22.68 -14.42 -0.38
N LEU A 265 -22.25 -13.57 -1.30
CA LEU A 265 -22.83 -13.52 -2.64
C LEU A 265 -22.23 -14.60 -3.52
N TYR A 266 -23.03 -15.59 -3.87
CA TYR A 266 -22.68 -16.63 -4.82
C TYR A 266 -23.16 -16.23 -6.22
N LYS A 267 -22.23 -16.18 -7.17
CA LYS A 267 -22.51 -15.91 -8.59
C LYS A 267 -22.58 -17.24 -9.31
N GLU A 268 -23.79 -17.66 -9.68
CA GLU A 268 -24.00 -18.85 -10.49
C GLU A 268 -23.51 -18.55 -11.91
N ARG A 269 -22.71 -19.46 -12.46
CA ARG A 269 -22.12 -19.31 -13.79
C ARG A 269 -22.56 -20.44 -14.70
N ASP A 270 -23.02 -20.10 -15.90
CA ASP A 270 -23.29 -21.04 -16.98
C ASP A 270 -22.02 -21.28 -17.81
N TYR A 271 -21.27 -22.30 -17.44
CA TYR A 271 -20.04 -22.69 -18.11
C TYR A 271 -20.24 -23.21 -19.55
N SER A 272 -21.48 -23.39 -20.02
CA SER A 272 -21.74 -23.69 -21.43
C SER A 272 -21.59 -22.47 -22.34
N ARG A 273 -21.59 -21.25 -21.77
CA ARG A 273 -21.41 -19.98 -22.49
C ARG A 273 -19.99 -19.47 -22.28
N VAL A 274 -19.27 -19.25 -23.39
CA VAL A 274 -17.94 -18.63 -23.36
C VAL A 274 -18.11 -17.14 -23.08
N THR A 275 -17.47 -16.65 -22.02
CA THR A 275 -17.43 -15.20 -21.74
C THR A 275 -16.67 -14.50 -22.86
N GLN A 276 -17.35 -13.61 -23.60
CA GLN A 276 -16.74 -12.90 -24.72
C GLN A 276 -16.13 -11.56 -24.27
N ASN A 277 -16.73 -10.90 -23.27
CA ASN A 277 -16.27 -9.63 -22.71
C ASN A 277 -16.97 -9.32 -21.36
N ALA A 278 -16.58 -8.22 -20.69
CA ALA A 278 -17.07 -7.89 -19.34
C ALA A 278 -18.60 -7.68 -19.27
N SER A 279 -19.22 -7.30 -20.39
CA SER A 279 -20.66 -7.14 -20.58
C SER A 279 -21.39 -8.45 -20.92
N ASP A 280 -20.71 -9.40 -21.56
CA ASP A 280 -21.24 -10.72 -21.94
C ASP A 280 -20.47 -11.83 -21.21
N ASN A 281 -20.74 -11.91 -19.90
CA ASN A 281 -20.15 -12.88 -19.01
C ASN A 281 -21.10 -14.04 -18.73
N ASN A 282 -20.53 -15.15 -18.28
CA ASN A 282 -21.29 -16.36 -18.03
C ASN A 282 -22.08 -16.35 -16.71
N ILE A 283 -22.29 -15.19 -16.06
CA ILE A 283 -23.04 -15.14 -14.79
C ILE A 283 -24.54 -15.16 -15.11
N THR A 284 -25.24 -16.20 -14.65
CA THR A 284 -26.67 -16.38 -14.88
C THR A 284 -27.53 -15.87 -13.74
N ASN A 285 -27.06 -16.00 -12.50
CA ASN A 285 -27.83 -15.60 -11.34
C ASN A 285 -26.94 -15.20 -10.15
N MET A 286 -27.43 -14.32 -9.29
CA MET A 286 -26.80 -13.98 -8.01
C MET A 286 -27.68 -14.51 -6.88
N ARG A 287 -27.08 -15.24 -5.93
CA ARG A 287 -27.76 -15.76 -4.75
C ARG A 287 -27.03 -15.30 -3.50
N LEU A 288 -27.78 -14.83 -2.51
CA LEU A 288 -27.25 -14.51 -1.19
C LEU A 288 -27.35 -15.73 -0.28
N LEU A 289 -26.23 -16.14 0.31
CA LEU A 289 -26.16 -17.10 1.41
C LEU A 289 -26.02 -16.33 2.73
N GLY A 290 -27.10 -16.30 3.53
CA GLY A 290 -27.22 -15.46 4.73
C GLY A 290 -28.35 -14.44 4.59
N SER A 291 -28.46 -13.51 5.54
CA SER A 291 -29.49 -12.46 5.53
C SER A 291 -28.91 -11.08 5.83
N VAL A 292 -29.31 -10.09 5.02
CA VAL A 292 -28.94 -8.67 5.10
C VAL A 292 -30.14 -7.75 5.32
N GLU A 293 -31.35 -8.30 5.46
CA GLU A 293 -32.58 -7.52 5.61
C GLU A 293 -32.55 -6.68 6.89
N GLY A 294 -32.76 -5.37 6.77
CA GLY A 294 -32.71 -4.42 7.88
C GLY A 294 -31.32 -4.25 8.51
N LYS A 295 -30.25 -4.71 7.85
CA LYS A 295 -28.89 -4.69 8.39
C LYS A 295 -27.99 -3.67 7.71
N THR A 296 -26.96 -3.24 8.44
CA THR A 296 -25.83 -2.57 7.82
C THR A 296 -24.85 -3.61 7.30
N VAL A 297 -24.56 -3.56 6.01
CA VAL A 297 -23.62 -4.43 5.33
C VAL A 297 -22.24 -3.78 5.29
N PHE A 298 -21.23 -4.53 5.72
CA PHE A 298 -19.83 -4.26 5.42
C PHE A 298 -19.29 -5.34 4.48
N MET A 299 -18.60 -4.93 3.41
CA MET A 299 -17.92 -5.86 2.50
C MET A 299 -16.51 -5.36 2.21
N ALA A 300 -15.58 -6.28 2.01
CA ALA A 300 -14.19 -5.96 1.71
C ALA A 300 -13.72 -6.62 0.41
N ASP A 301 -12.98 -5.88 -0.40
CA ASP A 301 -12.29 -6.37 -1.59
C ASP A 301 -10.81 -5.92 -1.64
N ASP A 302 -9.94 -6.62 -2.37
CA ASP A 302 -8.54 -6.21 -2.55
C ASP A 302 -8.48 -5.04 -3.50
N LEU A 303 -9.20 -5.11 -4.64
CA LEU A 303 -8.97 -4.21 -5.74
C LEU A 303 -10.28 -3.78 -6.40
N LEU A 304 -10.39 -2.48 -6.70
CA LEU A 304 -11.48 -1.92 -7.47
C LEU A 304 -10.97 -1.35 -8.80
N GLY A 305 -11.31 -1.99 -9.91
CA GLY A 305 -11.04 -1.48 -11.26
C GLY A 305 -12.21 -0.62 -11.76
N THR A 306 -12.95 -1.11 -12.76
CA THR A 306 -14.17 -0.46 -13.27
C THR A 306 -15.34 -0.50 -12.29
N GLY A 307 -15.32 -1.44 -11.34
CA GLY A 307 -16.25 -1.54 -10.22
C GLY A 307 -17.69 -1.95 -10.55
N GLY A 308 -18.04 -2.21 -11.82
CA GLY A 308 -19.38 -2.63 -12.23
C GLY A 308 -19.89 -3.90 -11.53
N THR A 309 -18.99 -4.86 -11.26
CA THR A 309 -19.35 -6.08 -10.50
C THR A 309 -19.69 -5.76 -9.04
N LEU A 310 -18.96 -4.82 -8.41
CA LEU A 310 -19.21 -4.40 -7.04
C LEU A 310 -20.52 -3.60 -6.94
N ILE A 311 -20.77 -2.68 -7.87
CA ILE A 311 -22.02 -1.92 -7.91
C ILE A 311 -23.23 -2.86 -8.05
N LYS A 312 -23.19 -3.82 -8.99
CA LYS A 312 -24.26 -4.82 -9.14
C LYS A 312 -24.49 -5.66 -7.87
N ALA A 313 -23.41 -6.02 -7.17
CA ALA A 313 -23.50 -6.72 -5.90
C ALA A 313 -24.20 -5.85 -4.83
N MET A 314 -23.84 -4.57 -4.72
CA MET A 314 -24.48 -3.64 -3.79
C MET A 314 -25.96 -3.37 -4.16
N GLU A 315 -26.29 -3.22 -5.45
CA GLU A 315 -27.67 -3.09 -5.93
C GLU A 315 -28.53 -4.30 -5.54
N TYR A 316 -27.99 -5.51 -5.72
CA TYR A 316 -28.66 -6.75 -5.32
C TYR A 316 -28.85 -6.84 -3.80
N LEU A 317 -27.84 -6.49 -3.00
CA LEU A 317 -27.99 -6.46 -1.54
C LEU A 317 -29.01 -5.41 -1.08
N LYS A 318 -29.06 -4.26 -1.78
CA LYS A 318 -30.06 -3.23 -1.52
C LYS A 318 -31.47 -3.72 -1.80
N SER A 319 -31.68 -4.48 -2.88
CA SER A 319 -32.99 -5.09 -3.19
C SER A 319 -33.38 -6.21 -2.22
N MET A 320 -32.41 -6.85 -1.55
CA MET A 320 -32.63 -7.80 -0.46
C MET A 320 -32.86 -7.14 0.91
N GLY A 321 -33.05 -5.81 0.95
CA GLY A 321 -33.43 -5.09 2.17
C GLY A 321 -32.26 -4.59 3.03
N ALA A 322 -31.03 -4.54 2.51
CA ALA A 322 -29.92 -3.92 3.24
C ALA A 322 -30.17 -2.43 3.51
N GLU A 323 -29.99 -1.99 4.76
CA GLU A 323 -30.22 -0.61 5.16
C GLU A 323 -29.11 0.30 4.64
N LYS A 324 -27.86 -0.02 4.99
CA LYS A 324 -26.64 0.70 4.59
C LYS A 324 -25.63 -0.29 4.06
N ILE A 325 -24.89 0.09 3.03
CA ILE A 325 -23.84 -0.75 2.45
C ILE A 325 -22.53 0.03 2.44
N ILE A 326 -21.48 -0.55 3.03
CA ILE A 326 -20.14 0.01 3.06
C ILE A 326 -19.19 -0.99 2.40
N ALA A 327 -18.40 -0.52 1.42
CA ALA A 327 -17.38 -1.33 0.79
C ALA A 327 -15.98 -0.82 1.14
N ALA A 328 -15.12 -1.67 1.69
CA ALA A 328 -13.70 -1.39 1.89
C ALA A 328 -12.86 -2.00 0.78
N ILE A 329 -12.04 -1.19 0.13
CA ILE A 329 -11.17 -1.60 -0.97
C ILE A 329 -9.72 -1.29 -0.59
N SER A 330 -8.86 -2.29 -0.67
CA SER A 330 -7.46 -2.11 -0.31
C SER A 330 -6.72 -1.24 -1.35
N LEU A 331 -6.95 -1.53 -2.63
CA LEU A 331 -6.35 -0.87 -3.79
C LEU A 331 -7.46 -0.31 -4.71
N PRO A 332 -7.95 0.91 -4.44
CA PRO A 332 -9.03 1.53 -5.20
C PRO A 332 -8.53 2.12 -6.54
N LEU A 333 -8.33 1.32 -7.58
CA LEU A 333 -7.74 1.81 -8.84
C LEU A 333 -8.64 2.78 -9.62
N PHE A 334 -9.96 2.63 -9.53
CA PHE A 334 -10.95 3.45 -10.24
C PHE A 334 -10.65 3.62 -11.74
N SER A 335 -10.46 2.51 -12.46
CA SER A 335 -10.11 2.55 -13.89
C SER A 335 -11.30 2.91 -14.79
N GLY A 336 -11.06 3.72 -15.83
CA GLY A 336 -12.10 4.19 -16.76
C GLY A 336 -13.11 5.10 -16.06
N ASP A 337 -14.38 5.01 -16.41
CA ASP A 337 -15.47 5.85 -15.85
C ASP A 337 -15.97 5.35 -14.48
N ALA A 338 -15.10 4.68 -13.72
CA ALA A 338 -15.49 4.06 -12.44
C ALA A 338 -16.00 5.10 -11.44
N VAL A 339 -15.35 6.26 -11.34
CA VAL A 339 -15.74 7.32 -10.40
C VAL A 339 -17.16 7.81 -10.71
N GLU A 340 -17.49 8.01 -11.98
CA GLU A 340 -18.80 8.44 -12.45
C GLU A 340 -19.87 7.39 -12.15
N HIS A 341 -19.58 6.11 -12.37
CA HIS A 341 -20.51 5.03 -12.03
C HIS A 341 -20.79 4.95 -10.52
N PHE A 342 -19.76 5.13 -9.68
CA PHE A 342 -19.95 5.18 -8.22
C PHE A 342 -20.74 6.40 -7.78
N GLU A 343 -20.49 7.56 -8.38
CA GLU A 343 -21.26 8.77 -8.13
C GLU A 343 -22.75 8.59 -8.47
N GLN A 344 -23.06 7.97 -9.61
CA GLN A 344 -24.45 7.67 -10.00
C GLN A 344 -25.10 6.64 -9.07
N ALA A 345 -24.37 5.59 -8.67
CA ALA A 345 -24.87 4.60 -7.72
C ALA A 345 -25.10 5.23 -6.33
N TYR A 346 -24.23 6.13 -5.88
CA TYR A 346 -24.40 6.87 -4.63
C TYR A 346 -25.67 7.73 -4.64
N ARG A 347 -25.89 8.49 -5.72
CA ARG A 347 -27.09 9.33 -5.89
C ARG A 347 -28.39 8.53 -5.91
N ARG A 348 -28.34 7.28 -6.40
CA ARG A 348 -29.46 6.33 -6.36
C ARG A 348 -29.64 5.66 -4.98
N GLY A 349 -28.81 5.98 -3.99
CA GLY A 349 -28.89 5.41 -2.65
C GLY A 349 -28.46 3.94 -2.56
N ILE A 350 -27.65 3.47 -3.51
CA ILE A 350 -27.20 2.06 -3.58
C ILE A 350 -26.25 1.70 -2.43
N PHE A 351 -25.39 2.64 -2.02
CA PHE A 351 -24.42 2.41 -0.96
C PHE A 351 -24.25 3.67 -0.12
N TYR A 352 -23.72 3.50 1.09
CA TYR A 352 -23.47 4.58 2.03
C TYR A 352 -22.07 5.16 1.85
N ARG A 353 -21.02 4.33 1.91
CA ARG A 353 -19.62 4.77 1.77
C ARG A 353 -18.76 3.71 1.06
N VAL A 354 -17.77 4.16 0.31
CA VAL A 354 -16.63 3.37 -0.13
C VAL A 354 -15.40 3.84 0.62
N VAL A 355 -14.68 2.90 1.22
CA VAL A 355 -13.48 3.16 2.00
C VAL A 355 -12.29 2.62 1.24
N GLY A 356 -11.35 3.47 0.84
CA GLY A 356 -10.19 3.10 0.03
C GLY A 356 -8.88 3.53 0.68
N THR A 357 -7.79 2.79 0.52
CA THR A 357 -6.49 3.22 1.07
C THR A 357 -5.80 4.23 0.16
N ASN A 358 -4.90 5.05 0.73
CA ASN A 358 -4.02 5.97 -0.01
C ASN A 358 -2.78 5.26 -0.62
N ALA A 359 -2.79 3.92 -0.70
CA ALA A 359 -1.76 3.15 -1.39
C ALA A 359 -1.73 3.40 -2.90
N VAL A 360 -2.87 3.81 -3.45
CA VAL A 360 -3.04 4.31 -4.82
C VAL A 360 -3.31 5.81 -4.71
N PHE A 361 -2.57 6.60 -5.47
CA PHE A 361 -2.72 8.04 -5.47
C PHE A 361 -4.06 8.46 -6.09
N HIS A 362 -4.74 9.40 -5.44
CA HIS A 362 -5.93 10.07 -5.95
C HIS A 362 -5.86 11.57 -5.68
N ASP A 363 -6.46 12.36 -6.58
CA ASP A 363 -6.55 13.80 -6.43
C ASP A 363 -7.68 14.24 -5.49
N GLU A 364 -7.66 15.52 -5.13
CA GLU A 364 -8.66 16.13 -4.25
C GLU A 364 -10.10 16.00 -4.79
N LYS A 365 -10.28 15.86 -6.11
CA LYS A 365 -11.61 15.70 -6.72
C LYS A 365 -12.29 14.38 -6.33
N LEU A 366 -11.53 13.29 -6.20
CA LEU A 366 -12.05 12.04 -5.66
C LEU A 366 -12.09 12.07 -4.13
N LEU A 367 -11.03 12.58 -3.49
CA LEU A 367 -10.91 12.59 -2.03
C LEU A 367 -11.98 13.44 -1.33
N SER A 368 -12.53 14.44 -2.02
CA SER A 368 -13.62 15.31 -1.52
C SER A 368 -15.02 14.76 -1.75
N ARG A 369 -15.18 13.63 -2.46
CA ARG A 369 -16.50 13.01 -2.69
C ARG A 369 -17.08 12.52 -1.37
N GLU A 370 -18.31 12.91 -1.07
CA GLU A 370 -18.99 12.56 0.18
C GLU A 370 -19.05 11.04 0.44
N TRP A 371 -19.17 10.27 -0.65
CA TRP A 371 -19.28 8.83 -0.61
C TRP A 371 -17.93 8.12 -0.45
N TYR A 372 -16.81 8.80 -0.67
CA TYR A 372 -15.48 8.21 -0.60
C TYR A 372 -14.76 8.57 0.70
N VAL A 373 -14.13 7.59 1.32
CA VAL A 373 -13.40 7.75 2.57
C VAL A 373 -11.99 7.21 2.42
N SER A 374 -11.00 8.09 2.45
CA SER A 374 -9.59 7.68 2.37
C SER A 374 -9.04 7.16 3.71
N VAL A 375 -8.29 6.05 3.63
CA VAL A 375 -7.60 5.38 4.73
C VAL A 375 -6.10 5.54 4.54
N ASN A 376 -5.45 6.18 5.50
CA ASN A 376 -4.02 6.37 5.46
C ASN A 376 -3.26 5.12 5.95
N VAL A 377 -2.51 4.47 5.04
CA VAL A 377 -1.62 3.33 5.34
C VAL A 377 -0.14 3.72 5.41
N ALA A 378 0.24 4.96 5.10
CA ALA A 378 1.63 5.41 5.20
C ALA A 378 2.28 5.19 6.58
N PRO A 379 1.58 5.35 7.73
CA PRO A 379 2.13 4.99 9.04
C PRO A 379 2.52 3.52 9.18
N LEU A 380 1.80 2.61 8.50
CA LEU A 380 2.12 1.18 8.51
C LEU A 380 3.43 0.94 7.77
N PHE A 381 3.55 1.43 6.54
CA PHE A 381 4.76 1.33 5.72
C PHE A 381 5.98 1.92 6.43
N ALA A 382 5.85 3.10 7.04
CA ALA A 382 6.93 3.71 7.81
C ALA A 382 7.41 2.82 8.98
N ARG A 383 6.49 2.15 9.68
CA ARG A 383 6.82 1.21 10.78
C ARG A 383 7.53 -0.03 10.25
N ILE A 384 7.09 -0.56 9.11
CA ILE A 384 7.69 -1.74 8.46
C ILE A 384 9.11 -1.42 8.01
N ILE A 385 9.31 -0.33 7.26
CA ILE A 385 10.62 0.12 6.80
C ILE A 385 11.58 0.32 7.97
N HIS A 386 11.14 1.04 9.02
CA HIS A 386 11.97 1.22 10.21
C HIS A 386 12.38 -0.12 10.85
N ARG A 387 11.48 -1.11 10.92
CA ARG A 387 11.80 -2.42 11.50
C ARG A 387 12.74 -3.22 10.61
N LEU A 388 12.47 -3.27 9.32
CA LEU A 388 13.30 -4.00 8.34
C LEU A 388 14.73 -3.48 8.34
N HIS A 389 14.92 -2.16 8.26
CA HIS A 389 16.24 -1.55 8.28
C HIS A 389 17.03 -1.91 9.54
N HIS A 390 16.36 -1.99 10.70
CA HIS A 390 16.97 -2.36 11.98
C HIS A 390 16.93 -3.87 12.26
N ASN A 391 16.65 -4.71 11.26
CA ASN A 391 16.58 -6.17 11.37
C ASN A 391 15.64 -6.67 12.50
N ARG A 392 14.50 -6.00 12.68
CA ARG A 392 13.50 -6.34 13.70
C ARG A 392 12.35 -7.15 13.10
N SER A 393 11.82 -8.10 13.87
CA SER A 393 10.65 -8.89 13.50
C SER A 393 9.45 -8.02 13.11
N LEU A 394 8.74 -8.43 12.05
CA LEU A 394 7.50 -7.81 11.58
C LEU A 394 6.24 -8.48 12.14
N SER A 395 6.34 -9.62 12.84
CA SER A 395 5.19 -10.46 13.21
C SER A 395 4.05 -9.70 13.87
N ALA A 396 4.37 -8.82 14.83
CA ALA A 396 3.38 -8.00 15.55
C ALA A 396 2.76 -6.84 14.72
N LEU A 397 3.19 -6.63 13.48
CA LEU A 397 2.61 -5.67 12.53
C LEU A 397 1.85 -6.34 11.39
N LEU A 398 2.07 -7.64 11.19
CA LEU A 398 1.38 -8.44 10.18
C LEU A 398 0.16 -9.13 10.80
N ASP A 399 0.24 -9.56 12.06
CA ASP A 399 -0.93 -9.95 12.85
C ASP A 399 -1.48 -8.75 13.64
N ASN A 400 -2.59 -8.23 13.14
CA ASN A 400 -3.25 -7.05 13.69
C ASN A 400 -4.43 -7.38 14.59
N SER A 401 -4.75 -8.66 14.80
CA SER A 401 -5.98 -9.07 15.50
C SER A 401 -6.03 -8.52 16.92
N GLN A 402 -4.93 -8.54 17.67
CA GLN A 402 -4.89 -7.93 19.00
C GLN A 402 -5.13 -6.41 18.98
N CYS A 403 -4.61 -5.70 17.97
CA CYS A 403 -4.83 -4.26 17.84
C CYS A 403 -6.30 -3.96 17.53
N ILE A 404 -6.93 -4.80 16.70
CA ILE A 404 -8.36 -4.70 16.37
C ILE A 404 -9.22 -5.00 17.60
N GLN A 405 -8.91 -6.04 18.37
CA GLN A 405 -9.65 -6.34 19.60
C GLN A 405 -9.60 -5.20 20.61
N ARG A 406 -8.43 -4.56 20.79
CA ARG A 406 -8.32 -3.37 21.65
C ARG A 406 -9.16 -2.20 21.14
N LEU A 407 -9.17 -1.96 19.82
CA LEU A 407 -10.01 -0.91 19.20
C LEU A 407 -11.50 -1.14 19.50
N LEU A 408 -11.94 -2.40 19.54
CA LEU A 408 -13.32 -2.74 19.85
C LEU A 408 -13.63 -2.66 21.36
N GLN A 409 -12.64 -2.78 22.24
CA GLN A 409 -12.85 -2.70 23.69
C GLN A 409 -12.97 -1.27 24.21
N GLY A 410 -12.42 -0.28 23.48
CA GLY A 410 -12.38 1.13 23.88
C GLY A 410 -10.99 1.52 24.36
#